data_AF-A0A5N6XNH8-F1
#
_entry.id   AF-A0A5N6XNH8-F1
#
_cell.length_a   1.000
_cell.length_b   1.000
_cell.length_c   1.000
_cell.angle_alpha   90.00
_cell.angle_beta   90.00
_cell.angle_gamma   90.00
#
_symmetry.space_group_name_H-M   'P 1'
#
loop_
_entity.id
_entity.type
_entity.pdbx_description
1 polymer ?
#
loop_
_entity_poly.entity_id
_entity_poly.type
_entity_poly.pdbx_seq_one_letter_code
_entity_poly.pdbx_strand_id
1 'polypeptide(L)'
;MLEVSESSYKPVNHNTLLADSIQGLIKTDLLQPDDEIVSTYVRRFEHGYLTPSLERNGALAKILPYLQEKDILSRGRFMLGVEAVDHILFSGLEVTLSNPDFVNSRANAQCRLASAKVVRK
;
A
#
# COMPACT_ATOMS: atom_id res chain seq x y z
N MET A 1 -17.38 7.72 -3.37
CA MET A 1 -16.54 6.51 -3.51
C MET A 1 -16.58 5.77 -2.19
N LEU A 2 -16.71 4.44 -2.21
CA LEU A 2 -16.79 3.62 -1.01
C LEU A 2 -15.74 2.52 -1.04
N GLU A 3 -15.31 2.09 0.14
CA GLU A 3 -14.37 0.99 0.35
C GLU A 3 -14.98 -0.01 1.33
N VAL A 4 -15.02 -1.29 0.97
CA VAL A 4 -15.52 -2.36 1.83
C VAL A 4 -14.44 -3.44 1.94
N SER A 5 -14.00 -3.72 3.17
CA SER A 5 -12.99 -4.75 3.43
C SER A 5 -13.60 -6.16 3.40
N GLU A 6 -12.81 -7.12 2.93
CA GLU A 6 -13.15 -8.54 2.87
C GLU A 6 -11.97 -9.36 3.41
N SER A 7 -12.25 -10.39 4.19
CA SER A 7 -11.28 -11.41 4.62
C SER A 7 -12.00 -12.71 4.98
N SER A 8 -11.24 -13.76 5.28
CA SER A 8 -11.80 -15.00 5.85
C SER A 8 -12.58 -14.77 7.16
N TYR A 9 -12.30 -13.68 7.88
CA TYR A 9 -12.98 -13.30 9.13
C TYR A 9 -14.10 -12.27 8.92
N LYS A 10 -14.18 -11.66 7.73
CA LYS A 10 -15.22 -10.70 7.35
C LYS A 10 -15.63 -10.98 5.90
N PRO A 11 -16.44 -12.03 5.65
CA PRO A 11 -16.89 -12.36 4.31
C PRO A 11 -17.80 -11.25 3.76
N VAL A 12 -17.80 -11.09 2.43
CA VAL A 12 -18.62 -10.11 1.71
C VAL A 12 -19.49 -10.84 0.69
N ASN A 13 -20.79 -10.54 0.68
CA ASN A 13 -21.69 -11.01 -0.38
C ASN A 13 -21.61 -10.06 -1.57
N HIS A 14 -20.85 -10.44 -2.58
CA HIS A 14 -20.63 -9.62 -3.78
C HIS A 14 -21.90 -9.36 -4.59
N ASN A 15 -22.92 -10.24 -4.48
CA ASN A 15 -24.18 -10.07 -5.20
C ASN A 15 -25.06 -8.95 -4.60
N THR A 16 -24.92 -8.67 -3.29
CA THR A 16 -25.73 -7.64 -2.60
C THR A 16 -24.92 -6.40 -2.25
N LEU A 17 -23.59 -6.44 -2.34
CA LEU A 17 -22.67 -5.39 -1.92
C LEU A 17 -23.06 -3.98 -2.39
N LEU A 18 -23.45 -3.82 -3.66
CA LEU A 18 -23.82 -2.51 -4.20
C LEU A 18 -25.10 -1.98 -3.55
N ALA A 19 -26.14 -2.81 -3.44
CA ALA A 19 -27.40 -2.45 -2.81
C ALA A 19 -27.22 -2.17 -1.32
N ASP A 20 -26.45 -3.02 -0.63
CA ASP A 20 -26.11 -2.84 0.79
C ASP A 20 -25.35 -1.53 1.02
N SER A 21 -24.45 -1.16 0.10
CA SER A 21 -23.69 0.08 0.14
C SER A 21 -24.58 1.31 -0.05
N ILE A 22 -25.49 1.29 -1.03
CA ILE A 22 -26.46 2.39 -1.27
C ILE A 22 -27.39 2.54 -0.07
N GLN A 23 -27.92 1.43 0.46
CA GLN A 23 -28.73 1.44 1.68
C GLN A 23 -27.95 2.01 2.87
N GLY A 24 -26.65 1.69 2.96
CA GLY A 24 -25.73 2.26 3.95
C GLY A 24 -25.59 3.78 3.81
N LEU A 25 -25.41 4.29 2.60
CA LEU A 25 -25.33 5.73 2.33
C LEU A 25 -26.58 6.48 2.79
N ILE A 26 -27.77 5.92 2.53
CA ILE A 26 -29.04 6.53 2.98
C ILE A 26 -29.12 6.51 4.51
N LYS A 27 -28.76 5.38 5.15
CA LYS A 27 -28.78 5.26 6.61
C LYS A 27 -27.80 6.18 7.33
N THR A 28 -26.75 6.63 6.66
CA THR A 28 -25.77 7.57 7.22
C THR A 28 -25.96 8.99 6.68
N ASP A 29 -27.13 9.29 6.09
CA ASP A 29 -27.48 10.60 5.54
C ASP A 29 -26.50 11.15 4.48
N LEU A 30 -25.75 10.26 3.81
CA LEU A 30 -24.86 10.60 2.70
C LEU A 30 -25.61 10.66 1.35
N LEU A 31 -26.79 10.03 1.29
CA LEU A 31 -27.75 10.16 0.19
C LEU A 31 -29.16 10.31 0.79
N GLN A 32 -30.00 11.11 0.15
CA GLN A 32 -31.42 11.13 0.41
C GLN A 32 -32.13 9.99 -0.36
N PRO A 33 -33.28 9.50 0.11
CA PRO A 33 -34.00 8.41 -0.55
C PRO A 33 -34.44 8.71 -1.99
N ASP A 34 -34.59 9.98 -2.33
CA ASP A 34 -35.03 10.50 -3.63
C ASP A 34 -33.86 10.95 -4.53
N ASP A 35 -32.60 10.81 -4.08
CA ASP A 35 -31.44 11.13 -4.89
C ASP A 35 -31.31 10.21 -6.12
N GLU A 36 -31.03 10.79 -7.28
CA GLU A 36 -30.89 10.06 -8.54
C GLU A 36 -29.46 9.50 -8.73
N ILE A 37 -29.33 8.17 -8.64
CA ILE A 37 -28.06 7.48 -8.91
C ILE A 37 -27.89 7.27 -10.42
N VAL A 38 -27.05 8.08 -11.05
CA VAL A 38 -26.81 8.03 -12.52
C VAL A 38 -25.64 7.14 -12.94
N SER A 39 -24.82 6.68 -11.99
CA SER A 39 -23.67 5.80 -12.28
C SER A 39 -23.29 4.96 -11.07
N THR A 40 -22.85 3.72 -11.33
CA THR A 40 -22.34 2.80 -10.31
C THR A 40 -21.07 2.12 -10.80
N TYR A 41 -20.19 1.78 -9.85
CA TYR A 41 -18.96 1.06 -10.13
C TYR A 41 -18.60 0.16 -8.95
N VAL A 42 -18.27 -1.10 -9.25
CA VAL A 42 -17.81 -2.09 -8.28
C VAL A 42 -16.57 -2.78 -8.83
N ARG A 43 -15.49 -2.78 -8.06
CA ARG A 43 -14.29 -3.55 -8.37
C ARG A 43 -13.73 -4.17 -7.11
N ARG A 44 -13.37 -5.45 -7.22
CA ARG A 44 -12.71 -6.21 -6.18
C ARG A 44 -11.21 -6.25 -6.43
N PHE A 45 -10.44 -6.02 -5.36
CA PHE A 45 -9.00 -6.19 -5.35
C PHE A 45 -8.67 -7.28 -4.33
N GLU A 46 -8.14 -8.43 -4.78
CA GLU A 46 -7.78 -9.55 -3.90
C GLU A 46 -6.79 -9.12 -2.81
N HIS A 47 -5.72 -8.43 -3.22
CA HIS A 47 -4.67 -7.95 -2.32
C HIS A 47 -4.90 -6.47 -1.99
N GLY A 48 -5.95 -6.21 -1.20
CA GLY A 48 -6.37 -4.86 -0.84
C GLY A 48 -5.47 -4.19 0.19
N TYR A 49 -5.20 -4.86 1.31
CA TYR A 49 -4.41 -4.32 2.43
C TYR A 49 -3.35 -5.31 2.92
N LEU A 50 -2.18 -4.80 3.30
CA LEU A 50 -1.14 -5.56 3.96
C LEU A 50 -1.37 -5.49 5.47
N THR A 51 -2.07 -6.49 6.02
CA THR A 51 -2.44 -6.51 7.44
C THR A 51 -1.20 -6.53 8.35
N PRO A 52 -1.05 -5.57 9.29
CA PRO A 52 0.05 -5.56 10.24
C PRO A 52 -0.22 -6.57 11.38
N SER A 53 -0.22 -7.86 11.06
CA SER A 53 -0.41 -8.91 12.07
C SER A 53 0.79 -8.98 13.03
N LEU A 54 0.60 -9.64 14.18
CA LEU A 54 1.67 -9.81 15.18
C LEU A 54 2.88 -10.57 14.60
N GLU A 55 2.63 -11.48 13.66
CA GLU A 55 3.61 -12.35 13.02
C GLU A 55 4.33 -11.67 11.85
N ARG A 56 3.80 -10.53 11.36
CA ARG A 56 4.25 -9.85 10.15
C ARG A 56 5.74 -9.57 10.15
N ASN A 57 6.27 -8.99 11.23
CA ASN A 57 7.69 -8.67 11.32
C ASN A 57 8.56 -9.94 11.42
N GLY A 58 8.09 -10.97 12.15
CA GLY A 58 8.79 -12.25 12.25
C GLY A 58 8.89 -12.98 10.91
N ALA A 59 7.85 -12.90 10.07
CA ALA A 59 7.88 -13.44 8.72
C ALA A 59 8.81 -12.64 7.79
N LEU A 60 8.69 -11.31 7.79
CA LEU A 60 9.51 -10.44 6.95
C LEU A 60 11.00 -10.53 7.26
N ALA A 61 11.38 -10.71 8.53
CA ALA A 61 12.76 -10.90 8.96
C ALA A 61 13.42 -12.17 8.38
N LYS A 62 12.62 -13.14 7.90
CA LYS A 62 13.12 -14.34 7.21
C LYS A 62 13.04 -14.20 5.69
N ILE A 63 11.93 -13.65 5.19
CA ILE A 63 11.64 -13.55 3.76
C ILE A 63 12.58 -12.55 3.07
N LEU A 64 12.77 -11.35 3.65
CA LEU A 64 13.54 -10.29 3.00
C LEU A 64 15.03 -10.66 2.86
N PRO A 65 15.73 -11.17 3.89
CA PRO A 65 17.13 -11.60 3.74
C PRO A 65 17.29 -12.75 2.74
N TYR A 66 16.41 -13.76 2.79
CA TYR A 66 16.43 -14.88 1.86
C TYR A 66 16.33 -14.44 0.38
N LEU A 67 15.49 -13.45 0.10
CA LEU A 67 15.37 -12.90 -1.25
C LEU A 67 16.58 -12.05 -1.63
N GLN A 68 17.11 -11.27 -0.68
CA GLN A 68 18.28 -10.43 -0.90
C GLN A 68 19.55 -11.26 -1.18
N GLU A 69 19.72 -12.43 -0.54
CA GLU A 69 20.79 -13.40 -0.86
C GLU A 69 20.74 -13.92 -2.31
N LYS A 70 19.62 -13.71 -3.00
CA LYS A 70 19.41 -14.07 -4.41
C LYS A 70 19.41 -12.87 -5.34
N ASP A 71 19.93 -11.74 -4.87
CA ASP A 71 19.93 -10.45 -5.57
C ASP A 71 18.52 -9.92 -5.87
N ILE A 72 17.52 -10.26 -5.03
CA ILE A 72 16.14 -9.80 -5.17
C ILE A 72 15.80 -8.81 -4.04
N LEU A 73 15.76 -7.52 -4.36
CA LEU A 73 15.21 -6.50 -3.46
C LEU A 73 13.69 -6.41 -3.62
N SER A 74 12.97 -7.23 -2.86
CA SER A 74 11.50 -7.19 -2.83
C SER A 74 11.00 -5.97 -2.07
N ARG A 75 10.51 -4.97 -2.81
CA ARG A 75 10.02 -3.67 -2.31
C ARG A 75 8.66 -3.37 -2.91
N GLY A 76 7.77 -2.78 -2.12
CA GLY A 76 6.33 -2.76 -2.43
C GLY A 76 5.66 -1.39 -2.35
N ARG A 77 4.33 -1.45 -2.15
CA ARG A 77 3.29 -0.41 -2.23
C ARG A 77 3.63 1.02 -1.76
N PHE A 78 4.64 1.22 -0.93
CA PHE A 78 5.03 2.51 -0.35
C PHE A 78 6.30 3.11 -0.99
N MET A 79 6.43 3.04 -2.31
CA MET A 79 7.47 3.75 -3.08
C MET A 79 8.93 3.46 -2.66
N LEU A 80 9.18 2.27 -2.12
CA LEU A 80 10.50 1.82 -1.65
C LEU A 80 11.51 1.55 -2.79
N GLY A 81 11.08 1.64 -4.05
CA GLY A 81 11.92 1.33 -5.21
C GLY A 81 13.07 2.32 -5.45
N VAL A 82 12.90 3.59 -5.07
CA VAL A 82 13.95 4.60 -5.27
C VAL A 82 15.17 4.30 -4.41
N GLU A 83 14.96 4.04 -3.12
CA GLU A 83 16.04 3.68 -2.20
C GLU A 83 16.66 2.31 -2.54
N ALA A 84 15.88 1.37 -3.07
CA ALA A 84 16.42 0.09 -3.53
C ALA A 84 17.39 0.25 -4.71
N VAL A 85 17.07 1.13 -5.66
CA VAL A 85 17.99 1.46 -6.77
C VAL A 85 19.23 2.19 -6.27
N ASP A 86 19.07 3.13 -5.33
CA ASP A 86 20.19 3.84 -4.70
C ASP A 86 21.10 2.89 -3.90
N HIS A 87 20.52 1.90 -3.23
CA HIS A 87 21.24 0.83 -2.55
C HIS A 87 22.09 0.00 -3.52
N ILE A 88 21.52 -0.38 -4.67
CA ILE A 88 22.24 -1.16 -5.69
C ILE A 88 23.38 -0.35 -6.32
N LEU A 89 23.12 0.90 -6.71
CA LEU A 89 24.08 1.70 -7.49
C LEU A 89 25.14 2.39 -6.64
N PHE A 90 24.79 2.81 -5.43
CA PHE A 90 25.61 3.69 -4.60
C PHE A 90 25.78 3.18 -3.16
N SER A 91 25.28 1.98 -2.84
CA SER A 91 25.27 1.44 -1.48
C SER A 91 24.56 2.34 -0.48
N GLY A 92 23.55 3.09 -0.94
CA GLY A 92 22.68 3.90 -0.10
C GLY A 92 21.91 3.07 0.94
N LEU A 93 21.49 3.69 2.04
CA LEU A 93 20.69 3.02 3.07
C LEU A 93 19.21 3.06 2.70
N GLU A 94 18.50 1.94 2.86
CA GLU A 94 17.05 1.84 2.66
C GLU A 94 16.28 2.26 3.92
N VAL A 95 16.41 3.54 4.29
CA VAL A 95 15.90 4.10 5.54
C VAL A 95 14.38 4.02 5.63
N THR A 96 13.65 4.12 4.51
CA THR A 96 12.19 4.01 4.48
C THR A 96 11.72 2.58 4.79
N LEU A 97 12.52 1.56 4.45
CA LEU A 97 12.23 0.17 4.77
C LEU A 97 12.48 -0.13 6.25
N SER A 98 13.64 0.27 6.77
CA SER A 98 14.11 -0.12 8.11
C SER A 98 13.63 0.80 9.23
N ASN A 99 13.36 2.08 8.93
CA ASN A 99 13.07 3.09 9.94
C ASN A 99 11.87 3.99 9.56
N PRO A 100 10.64 3.44 9.50
CA PRO A 100 9.44 4.21 9.16
C PRO A 100 9.25 5.46 10.02
N ASP A 101 9.49 5.37 11.33
CA ASP A 101 9.31 6.51 12.25
C ASP A 101 10.29 7.65 11.95
N PHE A 102 11.53 7.32 11.56
CA PHE A 102 12.54 8.32 11.21
C PHE A 102 12.15 9.09 9.94
N VAL A 103 11.68 8.39 8.91
CA VAL A 103 11.30 9.05 7.65
C VAL A 103 9.99 9.82 7.77
N ASN A 104 9.05 9.36 8.61
CA ASN A 104 7.75 9.99 8.81
C ASN A 104 7.80 11.20 9.75
N SER A 105 8.80 11.29 10.63
CA SER A 105 8.93 12.39 11.58
C SER A 105 9.63 13.64 11.02
N ARG A 106 10.03 13.62 9.74
CA ARG A 106 10.83 14.71 9.12
C ARG A 106 10.50 14.92 7.65
N ALA A 107 10.90 16.09 7.15
CA ALA A 107 10.99 16.32 5.71
C ALA A 107 12.27 15.71 5.13
N ASN A 108 12.14 14.84 4.15
CA ASN A 108 13.26 14.18 3.47
C ASN A 108 13.65 14.98 2.21
N ALA A 109 14.45 16.04 2.39
CA ALA A 109 14.81 16.98 1.32
C ALA A 109 16.14 16.68 0.62
N GLN A 110 16.88 15.66 1.08
CA GLN A 110 18.25 15.39 0.64
C GLN A 110 18.34 14.77 -0.76
N CYS A 111 17.49 13.79 -1.07
CA CYS A 111 17.46 13.19 -2.40
C CYS A 111 16.65 14.08 -3.35
N ARG A 112 17.26 14.49 -4.48
CA ARG A 112 16.62 15.33 -5.50
C ARG A 112 16.88 14.75 -6.89
N LEU A 113 15.91 14.92 -7.79
CA LEU A 113 16.03 14.45 -9.18
C LEU A 113 17.21 15.12 -9.90
N ALA A 114 17.42 16.42 -9.67
CA ALA A 114 18.49 17.20 -10.32
C ALA A 114 19.90 16.84 -9.82
N SER A 115 20.03 16.19 -8.66
CA SER A 115 21.31 15.78 -8.08
C SER A 115 21.74 14.36 -8.49
N ALA A 116 20.99 13.70 -9.39
CA ALA A 116 21.34 12.38 -9.89
C ALA A 116 22.73 12.42 -10.55
N LYS A 117 23.73 11.82 -9.89
CA LYS A 117 25.07 11.66 -10.45
C LYS A 117 24.96 10.65 -11.59
N VAL A 118 25.20 11.11 -12.83
CA VAL A 118 25.25 10.23 -14.00
C VAL A 118 26.35 9.20 -13.77
N VAL A 119 25.98 7.93 -13.63
CA VAL A 119 26.92 6.82 -13.66
C VAL A 119 27.43 6.73 -15.10
N ARG A 120 28.62 7.27 -15.37
CA ARG A 120 29.32 7.02 -16.63
C ARG A 120 29.90 5.60 -16.56
N LYS A 121 29.56 4.79 -17.57
CA LYS A 121 30.20 3.49 -17.81
C LYS A 121 31.68 3.67 -18.12
#